data_AF-A0A4R0HUR9-F1
#
_entry.id   AF-A0A4R0HUR9-F1
#
_cell.length_a   1.000
_cell.length_b   1.000
_cell.length_c   1.000
_cell.angle_alpha   90.00
_cell.angle_beta   90.00
_cell.angle_gamma   90.00
#
_symmetry.space_group_name_H-M   'P 1'
#
loop_
_entity.id
_entity.type
_entity.pdbx_description
1 polymer ?
#
loop_
_entity_poly.entity_id
_entity_poly.type
_entity_poly.pdbx_seq_one_letter_code
_entity_poly.pdbx_strand_id
1 'polypeptide(L)'
;MAALGGVAVGIILVLLAWLVVLMTKDDPATRAASTPPSTPTAAAQAPAVSAPSPTVPKTTAPPPVKRTSSSALGDVRSLPAGLFCRDLKAKGYSYVAAADYWRLHGQPNQMDADRNGIPCETVYPRSDVAAYWNGREISGVVFWSAGLYCRDLVARGASYSEAVRYWWYYGMPDRMDADKNGIPCETVYSAATVSAFWYL
;
A
#
# COMPACT_ATOMS: atom_id res chain seq x y z
N MET A 1 -38.91 12.60 42.14
CA MET A 1 -38.47 12.46 40.72
C MET A 1 -37.86 13.78 40.26
N ALA A 2 -36.60 14.07 40.60
CA ALA A 2 -35.95 15.34 40.18
C ALA A 2 -34.40 15.31 40.19
N ALA A 3 -33.75 14.13 40.20
CA ALA A 3 -32.29 14.06 40.32
C ALA A 3 -31.58 13.34 39.16
N LEU A 4 -32.32 12.66 38.26
CA LEU A 4 -31.72 11.93 37.13
C LEU A 4 -31.64 12.75 35.83
N GLY A 5 -32.38 13.85 35.70
CA GLY A 5 -32.37 14.69 34.50
C GLY A 5 -31.14 15.61 34.36
N GLY A 6 -30.52 16.01 35.48
CA GLY A 6 -29.41 16.96 35.47
C GLY A 6 -28.09 16.37 34.94
N VAL A 7 -27.84 15.09 35.20
CA VAL A 7 -26.59 14.43 34.80
C VAL A 7 -26.54 14.20 33.28
N ALA A 8 -27.66 13.80 32.67
CA ALA A 8 -27.76 13.60 31.23
C ALA A 8 -27.60 14.92 30.46
N VAL A 9 -28.21 16.01 30.95
CA VAL A 9 -28.06 17.34 30.34
C VAL A 9 -26.62 17.87 30.50
N GLY A 10 -25.99 17.65 31.65
CA GLY A 10 -24.60 18.03 31.88
C GLY A 10 -23.61 17.33 30.93
N ILE A 11 -23.77 16.02 30.71
CA ILE A 11 -22.90 15.26 29.80
C ILE A 11 -23.09 15.73 28.35
N ILE A 12 -24.33 15.99 27.92
CA ILE A 12 -24.62 16.48 26.57
C ILE A 12 -24.00 17.85 26.34
N LEU A 13 -24.06 18.76 27.31
CA LEU A 13 -23.44 20.09 27.19
C LEU A 13 -21.91 20.02 27.11
N VAL A 14 -21.28 19.13 27.88
CA VAL A 14 -19.83 18.91 27.82
C VAL A 14 -19.41 18.34 26.47
N LEU A 15 -20.15 17.36 25.94
CA LEU A 15 -19.87 16.78 24.62
C LEU A 15 -20.06 17.78 23.49
N LEU A 16 -21.10 18.62 23.55
CA LEU A 16 -21.32 19.68 22.56
C LEU A 16 -20.22 20.75 22.62
N ALA A 17 -19.80 21.17 23.81
CA ALA A 17 -18.67 22.10 23.95
C ALA A 17 -17.37 21.49 23.40
N TRP A 18 -17.13 20.20 23.64
CA TRP A 18 -15.95 19.50 23.12
C TRP A 18 -16.00 19.35 21.59
N LEU A 19 -17.17 19.10 21.02
CA LEU A 19 -17.38 19.00 19.58
C LEU A 19 -17.21 20.34 18.86
N VAL A 20 -17.63 21.45 19.50
CA VAL A 20 -17.35 22.80 18.99
C VAL A 20 -15.85 23.08 18.99
N VAL A 21 -15.13 22.75 20.07
CA VAL A 21 -13.66 22.93 20.15
C VAL A 21 -12.92 22.10 19.08
N LEU A 22 -13.37 20.88 18.80
CA LEU A 22 -12.84 20.04 17.72
C LEU A 22 -13.09 20.62 16.33
N MET A 23 -14.26 21.24 16.11
CA MET A 23 -14.64 21.81 14.82
C MET A 23 -14.01 23.20 14.57
N THR A 24 -13.52 23.88 15.61
CA THR A 24 -12.86 25.20 15.51
C THR A 24 -11.33 25.15 15.55
N LYS A 25 -10.72 23.96 15.59
CA LYS A 25 -9.26 23.83 15.54
C LYS A 25 -8.80 23.89 14.08
N ASP A 26 -8.86 25.07 13.50
CA ASP A 26 -8.18 25.40 12.26
C ASP A 26 -6.66 25.30 12.48
N ASP A 27 -5.97 24.47 11.69
CA ASP A 27 -4.51 24.41 11.64
C ASP A 27 -3.95 25.69 10.99
N PRO A 28 -3.17 26.55 11.69
CA PRO A 28 -2.43 27.61 11.05
C PRO A 28 -1.07 27.06 10.60
N ALA A 29 -1.04 26.24 9.56
CA ALA A 29 0.21 25.78 8.96
C ALA A 29 0.12 25.65 7.43
N THR A 30 -0.40 26.68 6.77
CA THR A 30 -0.07 26.96 5.37
C THR A 30 -0.04 28.47 5.15
N ARG A 31 1.07 29.08 5.56
CA ARG A 31 1.45 30.42 5.10
C ARG A 31 2.94 30.43 4.77
N ALA A 32 3.26 29.82 3.63
CA ALA A 32 4.52 30.03 2.95
C ALA A 32 4.22 30.52 1.53
N ALA A 33 4.06 31.83 1.38
CA ALA A 33 4.35 32.55 0.15
C ALA A 33 4.30 34.05 0.44
N SER A 34 5.44 34.72 0.25
CA SER A 34 5.61 36.11 -0.21
C SER A 34 6.59 36.92 0.65
N THR A 35 7.87 36.89 0.28
CA THR A 35 8.78 38.04 0.49
C THR A 35 9.77 38.14 -0.70
N PRO A 36 10.15 39.35 -1.16
CA PRO A 36 10.65 39.65 -2.51
C PRO A 36 12.14 39.34 -2.74
N PRO A 37 12.66 39.51 -3.98
CA PRO A 37 14.03 39.15 -4.34
C PRO A 37 15.03 40.20 -3.82
N SER A 38 16.03 39.73 -3.05
CA SER A 38 17.22 40.51 -2.72
C SER A 38 18.29 40.30 -3.77
N THR A 39 18.67 41.41 -4.41
CA THR A 39 19.78 41.61 -5.34
C THR A 39 21.12 41.10 -4.76
N PRO A 40 21.96 40.38 -5.52
CA PRO A 40 23.37 40.24 -5.15
C PRO A 40 24.18 41.42 -5.70
N THR A 41 24.77 42.18 -4.78
CA THR A 41 25.82 43.18 -5.04
C THR A 41 27.06 42.52 -5.63
N ALA A 42 27.64 43.17 -6.64
CA ALA A 42 28.86 42.79 -7.32
C ALA A 42 30.13 43.03 -6.48
N ALA A 43 31.15 42.20 -6.77
CA ALA A 43 32.58 42.49 -6.86
C ALA A 43 33.49 41.60 -5.97
N ALA A 44 34.22 40.69 -6.61
CA ALA A 44 35.69 40.70 -6.64
C ALA A 44 36.18 39.51 -7.48
N GLN A 45 36.80 39.79 -8.63
CA GLN A 45 37.51 38.82 -9.46
C GLN A 45 38.88 38.52 -8.84
N ALA A 46 39.28 37.24 -8.86
CA ALA A 46 40.66 36.80 -8.73
C ALA A 46 40.87 35.55 -9.63
N PRO A 47 42.09 35.34 -10.16
CA PRO A 47 42.32 34.80 -11.50
C PRO A 47 42.18 33.28 -11.64
N ALA A 48 41.84 32.88 -12.88
CA ALA A 48 41.77 31.50 -13.33
C ALA A 48 43.13 30.79 -13.24
N VAL A 49 43.18 29.74 -12.44
CA VAL A 49 44.22 28.70 -12.50
C VAL A 49 43.60 27.48 -13.16
N SER A 50 44.08 27.13 -14.36
CA SER A 50 43.69 25.92 -15.07
C SER A 50 44.16 24.69 -14.29
N ALA A 51 43.22 23.87 -13.82
CA ALA A 51 43.49 22.53 -13.31
C ALA A 51 43.08 21.47 -14.35
N PRO A 52 43.85 20.38 -14.54
CA PRO A 52 43.63 19.39 -15.58
C PRO A 52 42.38 18.53 -15.31
N SER A 53 41.74 18.10 -16.39
CA SER A 53 40.55 17.23 -16.37
C SER A 53 40.76 15.96 -15.53
N PRO A 54 39.82 15.58 -14.64
CA PRO A 54 39.84 14.26 -14.04
C PRO A 54 39.46 13.21 -15.08
N THR A 55 40.39 12.31 -15.37
CA THR A 55 40.14 11.09 -16.13
C THR A 55 39.12 10.24 -15.39
N VAL A 56 37.93 10.08 -15.96
CA VAL A 56 36.87 9.19 -15.44
C VAL A 56 37.37 7.74 -15.52
N PRO A 57 37.47 7.00 -14.40
CA PRO A 57 37.64 5.56 -14.46
C PRO A 57 36.38 4.97 -15.10
N LYS A 58 36.56 4.20 -16.17
CA LYS A 58 35.50 3.44 -16.83
C LYS A 58 35.00 2.38 -15.84
N THR A 59 34.00 2.72 -15.03
CA THR A 59 33.28 1.76 -14.20
C THR A 59 32.60 0.75 -15.11
N THR A 60 33.16 -0.45 -15.16
CA THR A 60 32.52 -1.63 -15.73
C THR A 60 31.16 -1.81 -15.06
N ALA A 61 30.11 -1.79 -15.87
CA ALA A 61 28.77 -2.13 -15.45
C ALA A 61 28.77 -3.52 -14.76
N PRO A 62 28.09 -3.69 -13.62
CA PRO A 62 27.82 -5.00 -13.08
C PRO A 62 27.11 -5.86 -14.14
N PRO A 63 27.42 -7.17 -14.24
CA PRO A 63 26.73 -8.03 -15.19
C PRO A 63 25.22 -8.01 -14.93
N PRO A 64 24.39 -8.12 -15.98
CA PRO A 64 22.95 -8.14 -15.82
C PRO A 64 22.58 -9.27 -14.87
N VAL A 65 21.99 -8.93 -13.73
CA VAL A 65 21.42 -9.90 -12.82
C VAL A 65 20.35 -10.64 -13.61
N LYS A 66 20.61 -11.90 -13.96
CA LYS A 66 19.61 -12.78 -14.53
C LYS A 66 18.42 -12.75 -13.60
N ARG A 67 17.29 -12.22 -14.06
CA ARG A 67 15.99 -12.52 -13.45
C ARG A 67 15.81 -14.02 -13.66
N THR A 68 16.11 -14.80 -12.64
CA THR A 68 15.76 -16.22 -12.60
C THR A 68 14.24 -16.27 -12.57
N SER A 69 13.65 -16.41 -13.77
CA SER A 69 12.24 -16.70 -13.92
C SER A 69 11.90 -17.93 -13.08
N SER A 70 10.97 -17.73 -12.16
CA SER A 70 10.50 -18.62 -11.08
C SER A 70 9.81 -19.92 -11.56
N SER A 71 10.11 -20.42 -12.75
CA SER A 71 9.35 -21.50 -13.40
C SER A 71 9.82 -22.91 -13.04
N ALA A 72 10.93 -23.08 -12.32
CA ALA A 72 11.55 -24.40 -12.11
C ALA A 72 10.96 -25.22 -10.94
N LEU A 73 10.19 -24.58 -10.04
CA LEU A 73 9.76 -25.19 -8.77
C LEU A 73 8.30 -25.67 -8.75
N GLY A 74 7.62 -25.63 -9.91
CA GLY A 74 6.19 -25.94 -10.01
C GLY A 74 5.29 -24.78 -9.60
N ASP A 75 3.98 -24.92 -9.86
CA ASP A 75 2.96 -23.91 -9.54
C ASP A 75 2.51 -24.05 -8.08
N VAL A 76 2.40 -22.93 -7.37
CA VAL A 76 1.88 -22.87 -6.00
C VAL A 76 0.45 -23.39 -5.86
N ARG A 77 -0.34 -23.42 -6.93
CA ARG A 77 -1.67 -24.05 -6.96
C ARG A 77 -1.66 -25.54 -6.67
N SER A 78 -0.53 -26.20 -6.88
CA SER A 78 -0.37 -27.64 -6.62
C SER A 78 0.05 -27.95 -5.19
N LEU A 79 0.35 -26.93 -4.39
CA LEU A 79 0.81 -27.11 -3.01
C LEU A 79 -0.37 -27.37 -2.06
N PRO A 80 -0.20 -28.23 -1.05
CA PRO A 80 -1.21 -28.41 -0.02
C PRO A 80 -1.35 -27.14 0.82
N ALA A 81 -2.54 -26.91 1.38
CA ALA A 81 -2.78 -25.85 2.35
C ALA A 81 -1.95 -26.04 3.63
N GLY A 82 -1.75 -24.95 4.39
CA GLY A 82 -1.13 -25.00 5.70
C GLY A 82 0.38 -24.81 5.73
N LEU A 83 1.03 -24.49 4.60
CA LEU A 83 2.45 -24.13 4.58
C LEU A 83 2.67 -22.74 5.20
N PHE A 84 3.84 -22.58 5.82
CA PHE A 84 4.33 -21.31 6.32
C PHE A 84 5.27 -20.66 5.29
N CYS A 85 5.51 -19.36 5.43
CA CYS A 85 6.46 -18.62 4.59
C CYS A 85 7.86 -19.26 4.55
N ARG A 86 8.31 -19.82 5.69
CA ARG A 86 9.60 -20.52 5.78
C ARG A 86 9.65 -21.77 4.90
N ASP A 87 8.54 -22.49 4.77
CA ASP A 87 8.47 -23.73 4.00
C ASP A 87 8.54 -23.42 2.50
N LEU A 88 7.83 -22.38 2.07
CA LEU A 88 7.87 -21.90 0.70
C LEU A 88 9.28 -21.42 0.33
N LYS A 89 9.92 -20.64 1.21
CA LYS A 89 11.29 -20.16 0.99
C LYS A 89 12.29 -21.32 0.96
N ALA A 90 12.17 -22.30 1.85
CA ALA A 90 13.03 -23.47 1.88
C ALA A 90 12.88 -24.34 0.62
N LYS A 91 11.67 -24.39 0.05
CA LYS A 91 11.40 -25.02 -1.26
C LYS A 91 11.90 -24.18 -2.45
N GLY A 92 12.37 -22.96 -2.21
CA GLY A 92 12.95 -22.07 -3.22
C GLY A 92 11.93 -21.16 -3.92
N TYR A 93 10.67 -21.14 -3.48
CA TYR A 93 9.67 -20.25 -4.08
C TYR A 93 10.08 -18.79 -3.92
N SER A 94 9.74 -17.98 -4.92
CA SER A 94 9.92 -16.53 -4.87
C SER A 94 8.89 -15.87 -3.96
N TYR A 95 9.13 -14.61 -3.58
CA TYR A 95 8.15 -13.84 -2.81
C TYR A 95 6.79 -13.72 -3.52
N VAL A 96 6.81 -13.51 -4.85
CA VAL A 96 5.61 -13.45 -5.70
C VAL A 96 4.78 -14.73 -5.53
N ALA A 97 5.44 -15.89 -5.65
CA ALA A 97 4.80 -17.19 -5.48
C ALA A 97 4.29 -17.39 -4.04
N ALA A 98 5.01 -16.90 -3.02
CA ALA A 98 4.54 -16.98 -1.65
C ALA A 98 3.29 -16.11 -1.39
N ALA A 99 3.22 -14.90 -1.98
CA ALA A 99 2.05 -14.05 -1.93
C ALA A 99 0.86 -14.66 -2.70
N ASP A 100 1.12 -15.32 -3.84
CA ASP A 100 0.11 -16.09 -4.59
C ASP A 100 -0.45 -17.24 -3.75
N TYR A 101 0.42 -18.05 -3.14
CA TYR A 101 0.02 -19.14 -2.24
C TYR A 101 -0.82 -18.60 -1.08
N TRP A 102 -0.35 -17.53 -0.42
CA TRP A 102 -1.09 -16.89 0.68
C TRP A 102 -2.51 -16.51 0.25
N ARG A 103 -2.68 -15.89 -0.91
CA ARG A 103 -4.00 -15.54 -1.46
C ARG A 103 -4.85 -16.74 -1.82
N LEU A 104 -4.28 -17.73 -2.51
CA LEU A 104 -4.97 -18.95 -2.91
C LEU A 104 -5.56 -19.72 -1.72
N HIS A 105 -4.89 -19.65 -0.57
CA HIS A 105 -5.31 -20.33 0.65
C HIS A 105 -6.07 -19.43 1.63
N GLY A 106 -6.62 -18.30 1.17
CA GLY A 106 -7.51 -17.46 1.97
C GLY A 106 -6.78 -16.62 3.02
N GLN A 107 -5.53 -16.24 2.72
CA GLN A 107 -4.71 -15.33 3.52
C GLN A 107 -4.49 -15.80 4.98
N PRO A 108 -3.95 -17.01 5.20
CA PRO A 108 -3.81 -17.53 6.54
C PRO A 108 -2.87 -16.66 7.39
N ASN A 109 -3.32 -16.30 8.59
CA ASN A 109 -2.57 -15.47 9.56
C ASN A 109 -1.17 -16.01 9.88
N GLN A 110 -0.94 -17.31 9.70
CA GLN A 110 0.36 -17.92 9.94
C GLN A 110 1.46 -17.45 8.95
N MET A 111 1.05 -16.82 7.85
CA MET A 111 1.94 -16.26 6.84
C MET A 111 2.02 -14.72 6.91
N ASP A 112 1.09 -14.06 7.58
CA ASP A 112 1.03 -12.61 7.78
C ASP A 112 0.95 -12.36 9.29
N ALA A 113 2.13 -12.34 9.93
CA ALA A 113 2.24 -12.46 11.37
C ALA A 113 1.70 -11.23 12.11
N ASP A 114 1.86 -10.05 11.51
CA ASP A 114 1.36 -8.79 12.05
C ASP A 114 -0.02 -8.40 11.48
N ARG A 115 -0.55 -9.19 10.53
CA ARG A 115 -1.90 -9.06 9.95
C ARG A 115 -2.08 -7.72 9.24
N ASN A 116 -1.01 -7.22 8.64
CA ASN A 116 -1.02 -5.94 7.94
C ASN A 116 -1.36 -6.09 6.45
N GLY A 117 -1.64 -7.32 5.98
CA GLY A 117 -1.94 -7.62 4.58
C GLY A 117 -0.70 -7.86 3.71
N ILE A 118 0.49 -7.97 4.31
CA ILE A 118 1.77 -8.20 3.66
C ILE A 118 2.32 -9.51 4.24
N PRO A 119 2.10 -10.67 3.60
CA PRO A 119 2.62 -11.93 4.10
C PRO A 119 4.12 -12.01 3.91
N CYS A 120 4.76 -12.85 4.72
CA CYS A 120 6.12 -13.35 4.58
C CYS A 120 7.24 -12.29 4.60
N GLU A 121 6.92 -11.06 4.97
CA GLU A 121 7.77 -9.89 5.17
C GLU A 121 8.89 -10.11 6.21
N THR A 122 8.67 -11.05 7.13
CA THR A 122 9.69 -11.48 8.10
C THR A 122 10.64 -12.56 7.56
N VAL A 123 10.28 -13.24 6.47
CA VAL A 123 11.00 -14.39 5.93
C VAL A 123 11.72 -14.06 4.62
N TYR A 124 11.11 -13.27 3.73
CA TYR A 124 11.69 -12.87 2.45
C TYR A 124 12.48 -11.55 2.57
N PRO A 125 13.44 -11.30 1.67
CA PRO A 125 14.18 -10.05 1.63
C PRO A 125 13.23 -8.85 1.48
N ARG A 126 13.48 -7.77 2.23
CA ARG A 126 12.70 -6.53 2.12
C ARG A 126 12.65 -5.96 0.70
N SER A 127 13.71 -6.17 -0.10
CA SER A 127 13.74 -5.74 -1.50
C SER A 127 12.66 -6.41 -2.34
N ASP A 128 12.41 -7.70 -2.12
CA ASP A 128 11.47 -8.49 -2.91
C ASP A 128 10.04 -8.15 -2.49
N VAL A 129 9.84 -7.95 -1.19
CA VAL A 129 8.59 -7.46 -0.61
C VAL A 129 8.26 -6.08 -1.21
N ALA A 130 9.18 -5.12 -1.09
CA ALA A 130 8.98 -3.76 -1.59
C ALA A 130 8.77 -3.72 -3.11
N ALA A 131 9.52 -4.51 -3.89
CA ALA A 131 9.36 -4.57 -5.34
C ALA A 131 7.99 -5.12 -5.76
N TYR A 132 7.46 -6.06 -5.01
CA TYR A 132 6.15 -6.64 -5.29
C TYR A 132 5.00 -5.69 -4.96
N TRP A 133 5.07 -5.01 -3.80
CA TRP A 133 4.02 -4.10 -3.37
C TRP A 133 4.10 -2.74 -4.07
N ASN A 134 5.29 -2.18 -4.28
CA ASN A 134 5.52 -0.92 -5.00
C ASN A 134 4.56 0.23 -4.58
N GLY A 135 4.31 0.41 -3.28
CA GLY A 135 3.37 1.43 -2.80
C GLY A 135 1.89 0.99 -2.79
N ARG A 136 1.59 -0.24 -3.22
CA ARG A 136 0.26 -0.87 -3.17
C ARG A 136 0.03 -1.68 -1.90
N GLU A 137 0.84 -1.46 -0.86
CA GLU A 137 0.70 -2.14 0.42
C GLU A 137 -0.71 -1.96 0.96
N ILE A 138 -1.28 -3.05 1.44
CA ILE A 138 -2.66 -3.07 1.90
C ILE A 138 -2.74 -2.59 3.36
N SER A 139 -2.23 -1.39 3.64
CA SER A 139 -2.30 -0.82 4.98
C SER A 139 -3.67 -0.18 5.27
N GLY A 140 -4.22 -0.40 6.45
CA GLY A 140 -5.41 0.31 6.95
C GLY A 140 -6.63 -0.59 7.12
N VAL A 141 -7.06 -0.81 8.36
CA VAL A 141 -8.24 -1.63 8.67
C VAL A 141 -9.53 -0.81 8.53
N VAL A 142 -10.01 -0.65 7.31
CA VAL A 142 -11.45 -0.49 7.08
C VAL A 142 -12.03 -1.87 6.80
N PHE A 143 -12.41 -2.59 7.86
CA PHE A 143 -13.14 -3.85 7.71
C PHE A 143 -14.60 -3.54 7.44
N TRP A 144 -14.95 -3.48 6.15
CA TRP A 144 -16.35 -3.50 5.74
C TRP A 144 -16.93 -4.91 5.92
N SER A 145 -18.21 -5.01 6.26
CA SER A 145 -18.90 -6.29 6.34
C SER A 145 -18.89 -7.06 5.01
N ALA A 146 -19.00 -8.38 5.08
CA ALA A 146 -19.13 -9.25 3.91
C ALA A 146 -20.37 -8.90 3.07
N GLY A 147 -20.38 -9.30 1.80
CA GLY A 147 -21.54 -9.22 0.91
C GLY A 147 -21.63 -7.96 0.04
N LEU A 148 -20.65 -7.05 0.12
CA LEU A 148 -20.62 -5.85 -0.73
C LEU A 148 -20.25 -6.18 -2.18
N TYR A 149 -20.83 -5.41 -3.10
CA TYR A 149 -20.47 -5.33 -4.51
C TYR A 149 -19.49 -4.18 -4.75
N CYS A 150 -18.80 -4.18 -5.88
CA CYS A 150 -17.88 -3.12 -6.29
C CYS A 150 -18.49 -1.71 -6.24
N ARG A 151 -19.76 -1.58 -6.62
CA ARG A 151 -20.51 -0.31 -6.56
C ARG A 151 -20.72 0.18 -5.12
N ASP A 152 -20.91 -0.72 -4.17
CA ASP A 152 -21.06 -0.34 -2.76
C ASP A 152 -19.73 0.12 -2.15
N LEU A 153 -18.60 -0.38 -2.67
CA LEU A 153 -17.26 0.04 -2.25
C LEU A 153 -16.97 1.45 -2.77
N VAL A 154 -17.20 1.70 -4.07
CA VAL A 154 -17.06 3.03 -4.67
C VAL A 154 -17.95 4.06 -3.98
N ALA A 155 -19.20 3.71 -3.66
CA ALA A 155 -20.12 4.59 -2.94
C ALA A 155 -19.62 4.97 -1.53
N ARG A 156 -18.75 4.15 -0.93
CA ARG A 156 -18.09 4.42 0.36
C ARG A 156 -16.75 5.14 0.22
N GLY A 157 -16.36 5.53 -1.00
CA GLY A 157 -15.09 6.19 -1.27
C GLY A 157 -13.89 5.25 -1.33
N ALA A 158 -14.12 3.93 -1.49
CA ALA A 158 -13.04 2.97 -1.62
C ALA A 158 -12.18 3.28 -2.84
N SER A 159 -10.86 3.35 -2.64
CA SER A 159 -9.88 3.25 -3.71
C SER A 159 -9.90 1.85 -4.36
N TYR A 160 -9.28 1.73 -5.53
CA TYR A 160 -9.23 0.43 -6.22
C TYR A 160 -8.43 -0.62 -5.43
N SER A 161 -7.32 -0.23 -4.79
CA SER A 161 -6.54 -1.12 -3.93
C SER A 161 -7.34 -1.64 -2.74
N GLU A 162 -8.18 -0.80 -2.12
CA GLU A 162 -9.10 -1.22 -1.05
C GLU A 162 -10.18 -2.18 -1.56
N ALA A 163 -10.66 -1.99 -2.80
CA ALA A 163 -11.62 -2.90 -3.40
C ALA A 163 -11.01 -4.27 -3.73
N VAL A 164 -9.80 -4.30 -4.29
CA VAL A 164 -9.05 -5.53 -4.54
C VAL A 164 -8.75 -6.25 -3.21
N ARG A 165 -8.39 -5.51 -2.16
CA ARG A 165 -8.25 -6.06 -0.82
C ARG A 165 -9.54 -6.71 -0.32
N TYR A 166 -10.65 -5.97 -0.38
CA TYR A 166 -11.94 -6.48 0.09
C TYR A 166 -12.30 -7.79 -0.64
N TRP A 167 -12.08 -7.81 -1.95
CA TRP A 167 -12.26 -9.00 -2.78
C TRP A 167 -11.39 -10.16 -2.30
N TRP A 168 -10.08 -9.95 -2.11
CA TRP A 168 -9.19 -10.99 -1.59
C TRP A 168 -9.59 -11.45 -0.19
N TYR A 169 -9.88 -10.53 0.74
CA TYR A 169 -10.20 -10.83 2.14
C TYR A 169 -11.42 -11.74 2.28
N TYR A 170 -12.43 -11.54 1.42
CA TYR A 170 -13.64 -12.35 1.40
C TYR A 170 -13.60 -13.55 0.45
N GLY A 171 -12.40 -13.99 0.05
CA GLY A 171 -12.20 -15.20 -0.73
C GLY A 171 -12.57 -15.04 -2.21
N MET A 172 -12.30 -13.86 -2.78
CA MET A 172 -12.46 -13.55 -4.20
C MET A 172 -13.87 -13.85 -4.74
N PRO A 173 -14.94 -13.26 -4.16
CA PRO A 173 -16.29 -13.60 -4.55
C PRO A 173 -16.60 -13.19 -5.99
N ASP A 174 -17.16 -14.12 -6.78
CA ASP A 174 -17.58 -13.94 -8.17
C ASP A 174 -18.39 -12.67 -8.42
N ARG A 175 -19.19 -12.22 -7.43
CA ARG A 175 -20.02 -11.00 -7.55
C ARG A 175 -19.23 -9.72 -7.83
N MET A 176 -17.91 -9.75 -7.62
CA MET A 176 -17.01 -8.62 -7.84
C MET A 176 -16.13 -8.79 -9.07
N ASP A 177 -16.02 -10.00 -9.62
CA ASP A 177 -15.20 -10.34 -10.77
C ASP A 177 -16.13 -10.96 -11.83
N ALA A 178 -16.75 -10.06 -12.62
CA ALA A 178 -17.92 -10.40 -13.43
C ALA A 178 -17.60 -11.38 -14.56
N ASP A 179 -16.39 -11.33 -15.10
CA ASP A 179 -15.90 -12.20 -16.16
C ASP A 179 -14.98 -13.33 -15.64
N LYS A 180 -14.67 -13.32 -14.34
CA LYS A 180 -13.86 -14.33 -13.64
C LYS A 180 -12.43 -14.40 -14.16
N ASN A 181 -11.90 -13.27 -14.64
CA ASN A 181 -10.53 -13.18 -15.15
C ASN A 181 -9.49 -12.98 -14.04
N GLY A 182 -9.93 -12.82 -12.77
CA GLY A 182 -9.09 -12.54 -11.62
C GLY A 182 -8.87 -11.06 -11.34
N ILE A 183 -9.63 -10.16 -12.00
CA ILE A 183 -9.55 -8.71 -11.89
C ILE A 183 -10.92 -8.20 -11.42
N PRO A 184 -11.09 -7.94 -10.10
CA PRO A 184 -12.36 -7.48 -9.61
C PRO A 184 -12.62 -6.02 -10.01
N CYS A 185 -13.90 -5.67 -10.05
CA CYS A 185 -14.42 -4.32 -10.12
C CYS A 185 -14.03 -3.50 -11.35
N GLU A 186 -13.50 -4.14 -12.40
CA GLU A 186 -13.13 -3.53 -13.68
C GLU A 186 -14.32 -2.92 -14.45
N THR A 187 -15.55 -3.30 -14.10
CA THR A 187 -16.78 -2.70 -14.63
C THR A 187 -17.22 -1.42 -13.90
N VAL A 188 -16.59 -1.11 -12.74
CA VAL A 188 -16.97 0.02 -11.89
C VAL A 188 -15.83 1.04 -11.75
N TYR A 189 -14.59 0.58 -11.60
CA TYR A 189 -13.42 1.46 -11.61
C TYR A 189 -12.94 1.71 -13.04
N SER A 190 -12.29 2.84 -13.26
CA SER A 190 -11.79 3.19 -14.60
C SER A 190 -10.70 2.22 -15.06
N ALA A 191 -10.67 1.93 -16.37
CA ALA A 191 -9.65 1.08 -16.97
C ALA A 191 -8.21 1.57 -16.70
N ALA A 192 -8.02 2.89 -16.59
CA ALA A 192 -6.74 3.47 -16.22
C ALA A 192 -6.33 3.11 -14.78
N THR A 193 -7.26 3.20 -13.82
CA THR A 193 -7.03 2.83 -12.42
C THR A 193 -6.73 1.33 -12.28
N VAL A 194 -7.52 0.49 -12.96
CA VAL A 194 -7.32 -0.97 -12.98
C VAL A 194 -5.95 -1.31 -13.57
N SER A 195 -5.63 -0.75 -14.74
CA SER A 195 -4.37 -1.00 -15.42
C SER A 195 -3.16 -0.54 -14.62
N ALA A 196 -3.28 0.60 -13.92
CA ALA A 196 -2.22 1.10 -13.06
C ALA A 196 -1.93 0.22 -11.84
N PHE A 197 -2.89 -0.59 -11.41
CA PHE A 197 -2.70 -1.51 -10.30
C PHE A 197 -2.08 -2.85 -10.74
N TRP A 198 -2.54 -3.40 -11.87
CA TRP A 198 -2.16 -4.75 -12.32
C TRP A 198 -0.98 -4.80 -13.30
N TYR A 199 -0.72 -3.73 -14.05
CA TYR A 199 0.21 -3.74 -15.18
C TYR A 199 1.31 -2.68 -15.12
N LEU A 200 1.36 -1.87 -14.06
CA LEU A 200 2.44 -0.90 -13.77
C LEU A 200 3.24 -1.32 -12.53
#